data_AF-A0A7W7I157-F1
#
_entry.id   AF-A0A7W7I157-F1
#
_cell.length_a   1.000
_cell.length_b   1.000
_cell.length_c   1.000
_cell.angle_alpha   90.00
_cell.angle_beta   90.00
_cell.angle_gamma   90.00
#
_symmetry.space_group_name_H-M   'P 1'
#
loop_
_entity.id
_entity.type
_entity.pdbx_description
1 polymer ?
#
loop_
_entity_poly.entity_id
_entity_poly.type
_entity_poly.pdbx_seq_one_letter_code
_entity_poly.pdbx_strand_id
1 'polypeptide(L)'
;MSVIVVRLHPEKPTSGFKFTDYLEGLSVEVRDRSFADPDAKKPGALLGTAIYDPADPNSTIVQHNDPGPPGPGPVATAAVQVPAPGAGEYLSRDLRLVVTRTVGGQTTPVSAKNFNFNVELAPGSLPNPPTANSYAALDPVAAYVALPAPLVGLPPGTTFLDVPADGTPPPFDAVLKAMQTVVAQDPGPGSPPDLAALTPAQSRHLAREIVYNRILEPLPEPQKPLEYLYRDVGADETARRQFEADLVTYYAVHSTRADVLAKYVYGVSAALACEQKAKDATRVALTVPVFPGLALPSGGVPTVTVVVSE
;
A
#
# COMPACT_ATOMS: atom_id res chain seq x y z
N MET A 1 4.62 18.58 -24.16
CA MET A 1 4.48 18.50 -22.70
C MET A 1 3.08 18.00 -22.40
N SER A 2 2.96 17.19 -21.35
CA SER A 2 1.70 16.63 -20.90
C SER A 2 1.65 16.65 -19.37
N VAL A 3 0.48 16.47 -18.78
CA VAL A 3 0.26 16.46 -17.34
C VAL A 3 -0.40 15.15 -16.95
N ILE A 4 0.16 14.48 -15.95
CA ILE A 4 -0.47 13.34 -15.28
C ILE A 4 -1.36 13.90 -14.19
N VAL A 5 -2.66 13.59 -14.25
CA VAL A 5 -3.69 14.11 -13.34
C VAL A 5 -4.15 12.99 -12.43
N VAL A 6 -3.89 13.11 -11.13
CA VAL A 6 -4.32 12.15 -10.11
C VAL A 6 -5.34 12.80 -9.19
N ARG A 7 -6.56 12.25 -9.16
CA ARG A 7 -7.62 12.71 -8.25
C ARG A 7 -7.45 12.05 -6.90
N LEU A 8 -7.38 12.87 -5.87
CA LEU A 8 -7.24 12.45 -4.48
C LEU A 8 -8.59 12.61 -3.80
N HIS A 9 -9.06 11.55 -3.13
CA HIS A 9 -10.31 11.58 -2.39
C HIS A 9 -10.15 10.79 -1.08
N PRO A 10 -10.93 11.05 -0.03
CA PRO A 10 -10.88 10.25 1.18
C PRO A 10 -11.48 8.87 0.93
N GLU A 11 -11.05 7.86 1.69
CA GLU A 11 -11.68 6.53 1.68
C GLU A 11 -13.11 6.55 2.22
N LYS A 12 -13.42 7.50 3.12
CA LYS A 12 -14.74 7.71 3.71
C LYS A 12 -15.17 9.16 3.55
N PRO A 13 -16.47 9.45 3.35
CA PRO A 13 -16.96 10.82 3.29
C PRO A 13 -16.50 11.65 4.49
N THR A 14 -16.00 12.86 4.23
CA THR A 14 -15.54 13.81 5.25
C THR A 14 -15.80 15.23 4.79
N SER A 15 -15.64 16.23 5.66
CA SER A 15 -15.75 17.64 5.25
C SER A 15 -14.47 18.09 4.55
N GLY A 16 -14.54 19.09 3.67
CA GLY A 16 -13.33 19.56 3.01
C GLY A 16 -12.30 20.16 3.96
N PHE A 17 -12.74 20.81 5.05
CA PHE A 17 -11.82 21.25 6.11
C PHE A 17 -11.08 20.08 6.77
N LYS A 18 -11.77 18.97 7.07
CA LYS A 18 -11.14 17.75 7.58
C LYS A 18 -10.22 17.11 6.54
N PHE A 19 -10.56 17.19 5.27
CA PHE A 19 -9.75 16.64 4.19
C PHE A 19 -8.42 17.40 4.02
N THR A 20 -8.33 18.66 4.42
CA THR A 20 -7.05 19.39 4.45
C THR A 20 -6.00 18.65 5.29
N ASP A 21 -6.40 18.05 6.41
CA ASP A 21 -5.51 17.22 7.25
C ASP A 21 -4.95 16.00 6.49
N TYR A 22 -5.66 15.51 5.46
CA TYR A 22 -5.24 14.36 4.65
C TYR A 22 -4.12 14.73 3.67
N LEU A 23 -4.05 16.00 3.30
CA LEU A 23 -3.08 16.52 2.34
C LEU A 23 -1.78 16.97 3.02
N GLU A 24 -1.82 17.28 4.31
CA GLU A 24 -0.63 17.73 5.04
C GLU A 24 0.52 16.70 4.95
N GLY A 25 1.67 17.17 4.48
CA GLY A 25 2.86 16.34 4.28
C GLY A 25 2.73 15.27 3.19
N LEU A 26 1.70 15.33 2.35
CA LEU A 26 1.45 14.37 1.27
C LEU A 26 2.38 14.64 0.08
N SER A 27 2.95 13.56 -0.44
CA SER A 27 3.75 13.52 -1.66
C SER A 27 3.28 12.37 -2.54
N VAL A 28 3.19 12.62 -3.85
CA VAL A 28 2.82 11.64 -4.88
C VAL A 28 3.94 11.60 -5.90
N GLU A 29 4.79 10.57 -5.84
CA GLU A 29 5.73 10.28 -6.92
C GLU A 29 5.03 9.50 -8.03
N VAL A 30 5.31 9.91 -9.27
CA VAL A 30 4.83 9.24 -10.47
C VAL A 30 6.01 8.62 -11.19
N ARG A 31 5.96 7.32 -11.42
CA ARG A 31 7.03 6.55 -12.04
C ARG A 31 6.52 5.81 -13.29
N ASP A 32 7.30 5.85 -14.35
CA ASP A 32 7.06 5.14 -15.61
C ASP A 32 7.32 3.65 -15.43
N ARG A 33 6.29 2.84 -15.67
CA ARG A 33 6.38 1.40 -15.70
C ARG A 33 6.59 0.99 -17.16
N SER A 34 7.58 0.13 -17.39
CA SER A 34 7.84 -0.40 -18.73
C SER A 34 8.09 -1.90 -18.65
N PHE A 35 8.06 -2.59 -19.79
CA PHE A 35 8.44 -4.01 -19.83
C PHE A 35 9.87 -4.27 -19.31
N ALA A 36 10.78 -3.31 -19.47
CA ALA A 36 12.16 -3.41 -18.97
C ALA A 36 12.31 -3.05 -17.48
N ASP A 37 11.29 -2.44 -16.88
CA ASP A 37 11.21 -2.12 -15.44
C ASP A 37 9.75 -2.19 -14.96
N PRO A 38 9.17 -3.40 -14.81
CA PRO A 38 7.76 -3.58 -14.49
C PRO A 38 7.40 -3.09 -13.08
N ASP A 39 8.39 -3.01 -12.18
CA ASP A 39 8.21 -2.47 -10.83
C ASP A 39 8.44 -0.95 -10.76
N ALA A 40 8.90 -0.33 -11.86
CA ALA A 40 9.27 1.09 -11.94
C ALA A 40 10.21 1.52 -10.79
N LYS A 41 11.14 0.64 -10.38
CA LYS A 41 12.04 0.87 -9.23
C LYS A 41 13.36 1.51 -9.63
N LYS A 42 13.74 1.49 -10.91
CA LYS A 42 15.00 2.08 -11.37
C LYS A 42 14.95 3.61 -11.21
N PRO A 43 16.09 4.28 -10.97
CA PRO A 43 16.12 5.74 -10.84
C PRO A 43 15.53 6.47 -12.06
N GLY A 44 15.80 5.98 -13.27
CA GLY A 44 15.29 6.56 -14.51
C GLY A 44 13.78 6.39 -14.74
N ALA A 45 13.07 5.66 -13.88
CA ALA A 45 11.62 5.53 -13.95
C ALA A 45 10.89 6.75 -13.35
N LEU A 46 11.53 7.56 -12.50
CA LEU A 46 10.86 8.71 -11.89
C LEU A 46 10.53 9.77 -12.97
N LEU A 47 9.25 10.07 -13.14
CA LEU A 47 8.77 11.12 -14.05
C LEU A 47 8.64 12.46 -13.34
N GLY A 48 8.26 12.44 -12.07
CA GLY A 48 8.16 13.62 -11.23
C GLY A 48 7.41 13.35 -9.93
N THR A 49 7.30 14.41 -9.12
CA THR A 49 6.68 14.35 -7.80
C THR A 49 5.73 15.51 -7.63
N ALA A 50 4.50 15.24 -7.19
CA ALA A 50 3.57 16.26 -6.73
C ALA A 50 3.61 16.37 -5.20
N ILE A 51 3.61 17.58 -4.68
CA ILE A 51 3.70 17.88 -3.25
C ILE A 51 2.57 18.83 -2.87
N TYR A 52 1.94 18.56 -1.73
CA TYR A 52 1.00 19.50 -1.12
C TYR A 52 1.77 20.49 -0.24
N ASP A 53 1.72 21.76 -0.64
CA ASP A 53 2.27 22.87 0.14
C ASP A 53 1.35 24.08 -0.07
N PRO A 54 0.43 24.36 0.87
CA PRO A 54 -0.54 25.44 0.71
C PRO A 54 0.11 26.84 0.76
N ALA A 55 1.39 26.95 1.17
CA ALA A 55 2.13 28.21 1.17
C ALA A 55 2.94 28.42 -0.12
N ASP A 56 3.18 27.36 -0.90
CA ASP A 56 3.92 27.45 -2.17
C ASP A 56 2.98 27.84 -3.32
N PRO A 57 3.22 28.98 -4.00
CA PRO A 57 2.48 29.36 -5.20
C PRO A 57 2.71 28.42 -6.39
N ASN A 58 3.60 27.44 -6.30
CA ASN A 58 3.83 26.39 -7.29
C ASN A 58 3.39 24.99 -6.79
N SER A 59 2.54 24.93 -5.76
CA SER A 59 2.04 23.66 -5.26
C SER A 59 1.42 22.83 -6.39
N THR A 60 1.80 21.56 -6.43
CA THR A 60 1.40 20.59 -7.46
C THR A 60 0.33 19.64 -6.96
N ILE A 61 -0.07 19.77 -5.69
CA ILE A 61 -1.31 19.20 -5.15
C ILE A 61 -2.20 20.35 -4.72
N VAL A 62 -3.38 20.46 -5.32
CA VAL A 62 -4.32 21.54 -5.02
C VAL A 62 -5.66 20.96 -4.56
N GLN A 63 -6.12 21.39 -3.38
CA GLN A 63 -7.43 21.05 -2.87
C GLN A 63 -8.52 21.80 -3.65
N HIS A 64 -9.62 21.11 -3.96
CA HIS A 64 -10.74 21.72 -4.69
C HIS A 64 -11.56 22.61 -3.76
N ASN A 65 -12.44 23.42 -4.35
CA ASN A 65 -13.47 24.14 -3.61
C ASN A 65 -14.67 23.21 -3.37
N ASP A 66 -15.35 23.38 -2.25
CA ASP A 66 -16.63 22.74 -2.00
C ASP A 66 -17.68 23.35 -2.95
N PRO A 67 -18.48 22.54 -3.67
CA PRO A 67 -19.56 23.04 -4.51
C PRO A 67 -20.75 23.61 -3.72
N GLY A 68 -20.83 23.34 -2.42
CA GLY A 68 -21.85 23.84 -1.50
C GLY A 68 -21.42 25.12 -0.75
N PRO A 69 -21.24 25.08 0.57
CA PRO A 69 -20.82 26.25 1.33
C PRO A 69 -19.41 26.71 0.92
N PRO A 70 -19.12 28.02 0.86
CA PRO A 70 -17.78 28.52 0.51
C PRO A 70 -16.70 27.92 1.44
N GLY A 71 -15.76 27.19 0.87
CA GLY A 71 -14.70 26.53 1.62
C GLY A 71 -13.93 25.48 0.78
N PRO A 72 -12.91 24.84 1.36
CA PRO A 72 -12.24 23.71 0.74
C PRO A 72 -13.22 22.54 0.61
N GLY A 73 -13.11 21.78 -0.48
CA GLY A 73 -13.87 20.57 -0.76
C GLY A 73 -13.12 19.30 -0.33
N PRO A 74 -13.82 18.16 -0.19
CA PRO A 74 -13.23 16.91 0.31
C PRO A 74 -12.47 16.13 -0.78
N VAL A 75 -11.89 16.81 -1.76
CA VAL A 75 -11.11 16.22 -2.86
C VAL A 75 -9.99 17.16 -3.28
N ALA A 76 -8.94 16.60 -3.88
CA ALA A 76 -7.80 17.36 -4.38
C ALA A 76 -7.27 16.77 -5.70
N THR A 77 -6.33 17.46 -6.31
CA THR A 77 -5.64 16.99 -7.52
C THR A 77 -4.16 17.15 -7.40
N ALA A 78 -3.46 16.03 -7.50
CA ALA A 78 -2.03 15.99 -7.74
C ALA A 78 -1.79 16.02 -9.25
N ALA A 79 -0.95 16.95 -9.71
CA ALA A 79 -0.64 17.12 -11.11
C ALA A 79 0.88 17.11 -11.31
N VAL A 80 1.37 16.22 -12.17
CA VAL A 80 2.80 16.10 -12.48
C VAL A 80 3.02 16.40 -13.95
N GLN A 81 3.82 17.42 -14.24
CA GLN A 81 4.20 17.72 -15.62
C GLN A 81 5.26 16.75 -16.11
N VAL A 82 5.03 16.17 -17.29
CA VAL A 82 5.89 15.16 -17.89
C VAL A 82 6.15 15.44 -19.38
N PRO A 83 7.26 14.94 -19.94
CA PRO A 83 7.43 14.90 -21.38
C PRO A 83 6.34 14.04 -22.03
N ALA A 84 6.02 14.34 -23.29
CA ALA A 84 5.09 13.53 -24.07
C ALA A 84 5.55 12.05 -24.11
N PRO A 85 4.63 11.09 -24.19
CA PRO A 85 4.94 9.67 -24.38
C PRO A 85 5.97 9.44 -25.48
N GLY A 86 6.93 8.54 -25.23
CA GLY A 86 7.90 8.14 -26.25
C GLY A 86 7.27 7.18 -27.26
N ALA A 87 7.90 7.01 -28.44
CA ALA A 87 7.39 6.14 -29.52
C ALA A 87 7.38 4.62 -29.20
N GLY A 88 7.75 4.22 -27.98
CA GLY A 88 7.86 2.81 -27.56
C GLY A 88 6.75 2.32 -26.62
N GLU A 89 5.76 3.15 -26.29
CA GLU A 89 4.64 2.78 -25.43
C GLU A 89 3.53 2.09 -26.24
N TYR A 90 2.89 1.07 -25.65
CA TYR A 90 1.68 0.49 -26.20
C TYR A 90 0.50 1.38 -25.80
N LEU A 91 -0.08 2.12 -26.75
CA LEU A 91 -1.11 3.14 -26.52
C LEU A 91 -0.59 4.37 -25.74
N SER A 92 -0.29 4.24 -24.45
CA SER A 92 0.18 5.34 -23.60
C SER A 92 0.89 4.83 -22.33
N ARG A 93 1.14 5.72 -21.36
CA ARG A 93 2.02 5.43 -20.21
C ARG A 93 1.40 4.42 -19.27
N ASP A 94 2.24 3.51 -18.79
CA ASP A 94 1.94 2.72 -17.60
C ASP A 94 2.60 3.40 -16.40
N LEU A 95 1.84 3.58 -15.32
CA LEU A 95 2.30 4.32 -14.16
C LEU A 95 2.32 3.46 -12.90
N ARG A 96 3.33 3.70 -12.09
CA ARG A 96 3.34 3.34 -10.67
C ARG A 96 3.30 4.61 -9.84
N LEU A 97 2.36 4.66 -8.90
CA LEU A 97 2.24 5.75 -7.94
C LEU A 97 2.91 5.33 -6.64
N VAL A 98 3.77 6.18 -6.10
CA VAL A 98 4.29 6.03 -4.74
C VAL A 98 3.78 7.21 -3.94
N VAL A 99 2.79 6.94 -3.08
CA VAL A 99 2.17 7.97 -2.25
C VAL A 99 2.72 7.83 -0.84
N THR A 100 3.18 8.94 -0.29
CA THR A 100 3.74 8.98 1.06
C THR A 100 3.19 10.19 1.80
N ARG A 101 3.09 10.08 3.12
CA ARG A 101 2.71 11.18 4.00
C ARG A 101 3.74 11.33 5.11
N THR A 102 4.26 12.55 5.29
CA THR A 102 5.21 12.89 6.33
C THR A 102 4.55 13.75 7.40
N VAL A 103 4.38 13.22 8.61
CA VAL A 103 3.82 13.95 9.74
C VAL A 103 4.76 13.81 10.94
N GLY A 104 5.06 14.91 11.62
CA GLY A 104 5.95 14.89 12.80
C GLY A 104 7.35 14.33 12.53
N GLY A 105 7.85 14.43 11.29
CA GLY A 105 9.13 13.87 10.86
C GLY A 105 9.08 12.37 10.51
N GLN A 106 7.93 11.72 10.61
CA GLN A 106 7.76 10.32 10.21
C GLN A 106 7.07 10.23 8.84
N THR A 107 7.77 9.65 7.86
CA THR A 107 7.20 9.33 6.54
C THR A 107 6.58 7.95 6.55
N THR A 108 5.31 7.87 6.18
CA THR A 108 4.56 6.61 6.05
C THR A 108 4.08 6.43 4.62
N PRO A 109 4.17 5.21 4.05
CA PRO A 109 3.53 4.92 2.78
C PRO A 109 2.01 5.01 2.93
N VAL A 110 1.37 5.61 1.94
CA VAL A 110 -0.08 5.58 1.78
C VAL A 110 -0.39 4.56 0.70
N SER A 111 -1.21 3.56 1.03
CA SER A 111 -1.59 2.50 0.11
C SER A 111 -2.30 3.11 -1.11
N ALA A 112 -1.65 3.09 -2.27
CA ALA A 112 -2.24 3.50 -3.53
C ALA A 112 -2.38 2.26 -4.43
N LYS A 113 -3.59 2.02 -4.94
CA LYS A 113 -3.82 0.92 -5.89
C LYS A 113 -3.07 1.24 -7.19
N ASN A 114 -2.12 0.40 -7.57
CA ASN A 114 -1.22 0.59 -8.71
C ASN A 114 -1.74 -0.05 -10.02
N PHE A 115 -3.00 0.21 -10.38
CA PHE A 115 -3.64 -0.31 -11.60
C PHE A 115 -3.78 0.78 -12.68
N ASN A 116 -2.68 1.44 -13.03
CA ASN A 116 -2.68 2.54 -13.98
C ASN A 116 -1.89 2.15 -15.22
N PHE A 117 -2.54 1.48 -16.16
CA PHE A 117 -1.94 1.07 -17.44
C PHE A 117 -2.60 1.85 -18.58
N ASN A 118 -1.81 2.22 -19.58
CA ASN A 118 -2.26 3.02 -20.73
C ASN A 118 -3.09 4.24 -20.28
N VAL A 119 -2.58 5.02 -19.33
CA VAL A 119 -3.30 6.20 -18.84
C VAL A 119 -3.33 7.29 -19.89
N GLU A 120 -4.43 8.03 -19.95
CA GLU A 120 -4.50 9.23 -20.75
C GLU A 120 -3.83 10.41 -20.03
N LEU A 121 -3.23 11.33 -20.80
CA LEU A 121 -2.51 12.47 -20.25
C LEU A 121 -3.19 13.78 -20.66
N ALA A 122 -3.35 14.69 -19.70
CA ALA A 122 -3.82 16.04 -19.97
C ALA A 122 -2.82 16.79 -20.86
N PRO A 123 -3.27 17.48 -21.92
CA PRO A 123 -2.37 18.20 -22.81
C PRO A 123 -1.86 19.49 -22.14
N GLY A 124 -0.62 19.87 -22.46
CA GLY A 124 -0.08 21.19 -22.13
C GLY A 124 0.77 21.25 -20.86
N SER A 125 0.63 22.34 -20.11
CA SER A 125 1.41 22.65 -18.91
C SER A 125 0.53 22.80 -17.68
N LEU A 126 1.15 22.73 -16.50
CA LEU A 126 0.43 22.99 -15.25
C LEU A 126 -0.15 24.40 -15.24
N PRO A 127 -1.39 24.58 -14.75
CA PRO A 127 -1.95 25.90 -14.53
C PRO A 127 -1.08 26.71 -13.55
N ASN A 128 -0.80 27.96 -13.92
CA ASN A 128 -0.11 28.93 -13.07
C ASN A 128 -0.90 30.26 -13.11
N PRO A 129 -1.45 30.75 -11.98
CA PRO A 129 -1.35 30.18 -10.63
C PRO A 129 -2.14 28.86 -10.45
N PRO A 130 -1.71 27.97 -9.54
CA PRO A 130 -2.37 26.71 -9.26
C PRO A 130 -3.61 26.92 -8.39
N THR A 131 -4.72 27.26 -9.03
CA THR A 131 -6.01 27.50 -8.33
C THR A 131 -6.86 26.23 -8.27
N ALA A 132 -7.71 26.13 -7.24
CA ALA A 132 -8.67 25.04 -7.07
C ALA A 132 -9.49 24.76 -8.34
N ASN A 133 -10.04 25.80 -8.99
CA ASN A 133 -10.82 25.64 -10.21
C ASN A 133 -9.96 25.16 -11.39
N SER A 134 -8.74 25.68 -11.53
CA SER A 134 -7.85 25.29 -12.63
C SER A 134 -7.38 23.84 -12.54
N TYR A 135 -7.09 23.35 -11.33
CA TYR A 135 -6.71 21.96 -11.10
C TYR A 135 -7.93 21.03 -11.15
N ALA A 136 -9.10 21.48 -10.71
CA ALA A 136 -10.35 20.74 -10.89
C ALA A 136 -10.70 20.55 -12.38
N ALA A 137 -10.37 21.51 -13.23
CA ALA A 137 -10.63 21.45 -14.67
C ALA A 137 -9.64 20.60 -15.50
N LEU A 138 -8.55 20.10 -14.91
CA LEU A 138 -7.57 19.27 -15.62
C LEU A 138 -8.18 17.93 -16.05
N ASP A 139 -8.01 17.59 -17.32
CA ASP A 139 -8.57 16.38 -17.94
C ASP A 139 -7.71 15.97 -19.16
N PRO A 140 -7.60 14.68 -19.51
CA PRO A 140 -8.13 13.49 -18.82
C PRO A 140 -7.54 13.22 -17.43
N VAL A 141 -8.32 12.56 -16.57
CA VAL A 141 -7.86 12.00 -15.28
C VAL A 141 -7.12 10.68 -15.51
N ALA A 142 -5.87 10.62 -15.09
CA ALA A 142 -5.03 9.42 -15.23
C ALA A 142 -5.31 8.37 -14.14
N ALA A 143 -5.62 8.79 -12.92
CA ALA A 143 -5.86 7.88 -11.79
C ALA A 143 -6.71 8.51 -10.68
N TYR A 144 -7.37 7.65 -9.90
CA TYR A 144 -8.01 8.00 -8.63
C TYR A 144 -7.30 7.31 -7.48
N VAL A 145 -6.94 8.07 -6.45
CA VAL A 145 -6.28 7.56 -5.24
C VAL A 145 -7.15 7.90 -4.04
N ALA A 146 -7.60 6.85 -3.36
CA ALA A 146 -8.23 6.96 -2.07
C ALA A 146 -7.17 7.19 -0.99
N LEU A 147 -7.38 8.18 -0.13
CA LEU A 147 -6.50 8.52 0.97
C LEU A 147 -7.13 8.07 2.29
N PRO A 148 -6.45 7.23 3.08
CA PRO A 148 -6.87 6.94 4.44
C PRO A 148 -6.71 8.18 5.31
N ALA A 149 -7.50 8.21 6.39
CA ALA A 149 -7.39 9.23 7.42
C ALA A 149 -5.94 9.29 7.95
N PRO A 150 -5.39 10.50 8.22
CA PRO A 150 -4.11 10.63 8.89
C PRO A 150 -4.09 9.84 10.20
N LEU A 151 -3.03 9.06 10.41
CA LEU A 151 -2.85 8.27 11.63
C LEU A 151 -2.46 9.11 12.86
N VAL A 152 -2.63 10.43 12.78
CA VAL A 152 -2.30 11.36 13.85
C VAL A 152 -3.24 11.10 15.03
N GLY A 153 -2.68 10.69 16.16
CA GLY A 153 -3.44 10.43 17.39
C GLY A 153 -3.89 8.98 17.60
N LEU A 154 -3.36 8.01 16.85
CA LEU A 154 -3.57 6.61 17.22
C LEU A 154 -2.87 6.30 18.56
N PRO A 155 -3.47 5.43 19.40
CA PRO A 155 -2.81 4.97 20.62
C PRO A 155 -1.44 4.34 20.33
N PRO A 156 -0.44 4.55 21.21
CA PRO A 156 0.82 3.83 21.15
C PRO A 156 0.59 2.32 21.08
N GLY A 157 1.28 1.64 20.15
CA GLY A 157 1.14 0.20 19.93
C GLY A 157 0.14 -0.19 18.84
N THR A 158 -0.52 0.74 18.17
CA THR A 158 -1.25 0.42 16.93
C THR A 158 -0.26 0.11 15.80
N THR A 159 -0.32 -1.10 15.25
CA THR A 159 0.49 -1.50 14.10
C THR A 159 -0.31 -1.24 12.82
N PHE A 160 0.34 -0.62 11.83
CA PHE A 160 -0.15 -0.53 10.45
C PHE A 160 0.85 -1.25 9.56
N LEU A 161 0.39 -2.30 8.87
CA LEU A 161 1.15 -3.00 7.85
C LEU A 161 0.38 -2.90 6.54
N ASP A 162 0.90 -2.12 5.60
CA ASP A 162 0.35 -2.08 4.24
C ASP A 162 0.68 -3.41 3.55
N VAL A 163 -0.35 -4.19 3.23
CA VAL A 163 -0.21 -5.47 2.52
C VAL A 163 -0.32 -5.17 1.03
N PRO A 164 0.76 -5.35 0.24
CA PRO A 164 0.72 -5.03 -1.19
C PRO A 164 -0.38 -5.81 -1.91
N ALA A 165 -1.24 -5.10 -2.62
CA ALA A 165 -2.34 -5.71 -3.38
C ALA A 165 -1.88 -6.39 -4.68
N ASP A 166 -0.63 -6.16 -5.10
CA ASP A 166 -0.02 -6.71 -6.31
C ASP A 166 0.69 -8.05 -6.08
N GLY A 167 0.60 -8.60 -4.86
CA GLY A 167 1.22 -9.86 -4.49
C GLY A 167 2.73 -9.76 -4.23
N THR A 168 3.33 -8.57 -4.24
CA THR A 168 4.70 -8.39 -3.78
C THR A 168 4.84 -8.69 -2.28
N PRO A 169 5.98 -9.25 -1.83
CA PRO A 169 6.17 -9.54 -0.42
C PRO A 169 6.35 -8.25 0.40
N PRO A 170 5.64 -8.09 1.53
CA PRO A 170 5.93 -7.03 2.47
C PRO A 170 7.34 -7.20 3.08
N PRO A 171 8.00 -6.11 3.53
CA PRO A 171 9.31 -6.20 4.16
C PRO A 171 9.31 -7.12 5.38
N PHE A 172 10.32 -7.99 5.49
CA PHE A 172 10.43 -8.98 6.57
C PHE A 172 10.31 -8.34 7.96
N ASP A 173 11.10 -7.30 8.24
CA ASP A 173 11.13 -6.63 9.55
C ASP A 173 9.78 -5.99 9.89
N ALA A 174 9.05 -5.49 8.89
CA ALA A 174 7.73 -4.90 9.10
C ALA A 174 6.71 -5.96 9.50
N VAL A 175 6.74 -7.13 8.85
CA VAL A 175 5.88 -8.27 9.21
C VAL A 175 6.24 -8.79 10.60
N LEU A 176 7.53 -8.98 10.90
CA LEU A 176 7.97 -9.46 12.21
C LEU A 176 7.57 -8.50 13.34
N LYS A 177 7.76 -7.19 13.14
CA LYS A 177 7.34 -6.17 14.11
C LYS A 177 5.83 -6.16 14.33
N ALA A 178 5.04 -6.30 13.27
CA ALA A 178 3.59 -6.41 13.36
C ALA A 178 3.16 -7.66 14.15
N MET A 179 3.78 -8.81 13.88
CA MET A 179 3.56 -10.06 14.61
C MET A 179 3.84 -9.89 16.11
N GLN A 180 5.00 -9.33 16.46
CA GLN A 180 5.40 -9.06 17.85
C GLN A 180 4.44 -8.10 18.55
N THR A 181 3.96 -7.07 17.85
CA THR A 181 3.02 -6.09 18.40
C THR A 181 1.69 -6.73 18.78
N VAL A 182 1.11 -7.55 17.88
CA VAL A 182 -0.16 -8.22 18.16
C VAL A 182 -0.01 -9.21 19.31
N VAL A 183 1.02 -10.05 19.29
CA VAL A 183 1.24 -11.05 20.36
C VAL A 183 1.50 -10.39 21.72
N ALA A 184 2.11 -9.21 21.76
CA ALA A 184 2.30 -8.46 23.01
C ALA A 184 0.98 -7.86 23.55
N GLN A 185 0.04 -7.53 22.66
CA GLN A 185 -1.25 -6.93 23.05
C GLN A 185 -2.31 -7.99 23.40
N ASP A 186 -2.32 -9.10 22.68
CA ASP A 186 -3.18 -10.25 22.95
C ASP A 186 -2.34 -11.54 23.00
N PRO A 187 -1.68 -11.80 24.15
CA PRO A 187 -0.92 -13.04 24.32
C PRO A 187 -1.82 -14.29 24.43
N GLY A 188 -3.14 -14.10 24.53
CA GLY A 188 -4.10 -15.16 24.87
C GLY A 188 -3.94 -15.69 26.29
N PRO A 189 -4.78 -16.66 26.70
CA PRO A 189 -4.61 -17.35 27.98
C PRO A 189 -3.41 -18.31 27.91
N GLY A 190 -2.33 -17.98 28.62
CA GLY A 190 -1.15 -18.83 28.75
C GLY A 190 0.13 -18.16 28.25
N SER A 191 1.10 -18.98 27.83
CA SER A 191 2.31 -18.46 27.19
C SER A 191 2.01 -18.02 25.75
N PRO A 192 2.52 -16.87 25.31
CA PRO A 192 2.35 -16.42 23.93
C PRO A 192 2.88 -17.47 22.95
N PRO A 193 2.30 -17.57 21.73
CA PRO A 193 2.78 -18.50 20.73
C PRO A 193 4.23 -18.19 20.35
N ASP A 194 5.05 -19.24 20.23
CA ASP A 194 6.40 -19.10 19.68
C ASP A 194 6.31 -18.69 18.20
N LEU A 195 6.80 -17.48 17.89
CA LEU A 195 6.80 -16.95 16.54
C LEU A 195 7.68 -17.78 15.59
N ALA A 196 8.62 -18.58 16.08
CA ALA A 196 9.42 -19.51 15.28
C ALA A 196 8.73 -20.87 15.03
N ALA A 197 7.55 -21.12 15.61
CA ALA A 197 6.86 -22.39 15.52
C ALA A 197 5.35 -22.24 15.24
N LEU A 198 4.97 -21.24 14.43
CA LEU A 198 3.56 -20.99 14.12
C LEU A 198 2.99 -22.07 13.20
N THR A 199 1.82 -22.58 13.56
CA THR A 199 0.99 -23.38 12.65
C THR A 199 0.33 -22.50 11.59
N PRO A 200 -0.09 -23.05 10.43
CA PRO A 200 -0.84 -22.29 9.42
C PRO A 200 -2.11 -21.62 9.98
N ALA A 201 -2.77 -22.23 10.97
CA ALA A 201 -3.94 -21.65 11.63
C ALA A 201 -3.57 -20.43 12.48
N GLN A 202 -2.49 -20.51 13.27
CA GLN A 202 -1.98 -19.38 14.06
C GLN A 202 -1.49 -18.25 13.15
N SER A 203 -0.81 -18.55 12.04
CA SER A 203 -0.38 -17.54 11.08
C SER A 203 -1.56 -16.81 10.45
N ARG A 204 -2.65 -17.51 10.10
CA ARG A 204 -3.89 -16.89 9.61
C ARG A 204 -4.56 -16.02 10.65
N HIS A 205 -4.63 -16.49 11.90
CA HIS A 205 -5.22 -15.72 12.98
C HIS A 205 -4.43 -14.43 13.22
N LEU A 206 -3.10 -14.53 13.35
CA LEU A 206 -2.21 -13.38 13.54
C LEU A 206 -2.32 -12.38 12.37
N ALA A 207 -2.38 -12.87 11.13
CA ALA A 207 -2.60 -12.01 9.97
C ALA A 207 -3.96 -11.30 9.99
N ARG A 208 -5.02 -11.96 10.50
CA ARG A 208 -6.34 -11.32 10.66
C ARG A 208 -6.31 -10.25 11.74
N GLU A 209 -5.65 -10.47 12.87
CA GLU A 209 -5.49 -9.43 13.90
C GLU A 209 -4.77 -8.19 13.36
N ILE A 210 -3.73 -8.38 12.54
CA ILE A 210 -3.01 -7.28 11.89
C ILE A 210 -3.92 -6.53 10.89
N VAL A 211 -4.67 -7.24 10.06
CA VAL A 211 -5.48 -6.65 8.97
C VAL A 211 -6.80 -6.07 9.46
N TYR A 212 -7.49 -6.74 10.38
CA TYR A 212 -8.78 -6.30 10.93
C TYR A 212 -8.59 -5.28 12.07
N ASN A 213 -7.70 -4.31 11.89
CA ASN A 213 -7.53 -3.23 12.84
C ASN A 213 -8.75 -2.29 12.78
N ARG A 214 -9.71 -2.50 13.70
CA ARG A 214 -10.99 -1.75 13.72
C ARG A 214 -10.85 -0.25 14.01
N ILE A 215 -9.69 0.19 14.51
CA ILE A 215 -9.40 1.61 14.69
C ILE A 215 -9.13 2.25 13.33
N LEU A 216 -8.39 1.55 12.46
CA LEU A 216 -8.03 2.03 11.12
C LEU A 216 -9.14 1.75 10.10
N GLU A 217 -9.75 0.58 10.20
CA GLU A 217 -10.74 0.06 9.27
C GLU A 217 -12.03 -0.29 10.02
N PRO A 218 -12.77 0.71 10.53
CA PRO A 218 -13.99 0.44 11.27
C PRO A 218 -15.04 -0.21 10.38
N LEU A 219 -15.89 -1.02 11.00
CA LEU A 219 -16.99 -1.70 10.31
C LEU A 219 -17.86 -0.66 9.58
N PRO A 220 -18.36 -0.97 8.37
CA PRO A 220 -19.37 -0.14 7.74
C PRO A 220 -20.55 0.09 8.69
N GLU A 221 -21.00 1.34 8.78
CA GLU A 221 -22.18 1.71 9.53
C GLU A 221 -23.33 2.01 8.57
N PRO A 222 -24.56 1.61 8.89
CA PRO A 222 -25.69 1.90 8.04
C PRO A 222 -26.04 3.39 8.11
N GLN A 223 -26.43 3.98 6.99
CA GLN A 223 -26.84 5.41 6.93
C GLN A 223 -28.13 5.70 7.69
N LYS A 224 -28.89 4.66 8.05
CA LYS A 224 -30.12 4.69 8.83
C LYS A 224 -30.07 3.57 9.87
N PRO A 225 -30.84 3.65 10.97
CA PRO A 225 -30.90 2.55 11.92
C PRO A 225 -31.32 1.25 11.20
N LEU A 226 -30.73 0.12 11.60
CA LEU A 226 -30.92 -1.17 10.92
C LEU A 226 -32.41 -1.53 10.82
N GLU A 227 -33.20 -1.22 11.84
CA GLU A 227 -34.64 -1.49 11.88
C GLU A 227 -35.36 -0.79 10.73
N TYR A 228 -34.95 0.42 10.34
CA TYR A 228 -35.54 1.13 9.19
C TYR A 228 -35.16 0.49 7.86
N LEU A 229 -33.92 0.00 7.74
CA LEU A 229 -33.46 -0.66 6.51
C LEU A 229 -34.20 -1.98 6.24
N TYR A 230 -34.67 -2.67 7.28
CA TYR A 230 -35.24 -4.02 7.17
C TYR A 230 -36.74 -4.15 7.52
N ARG A 231 -37.43 -3.10 8.01
CA ARG A 231 -38.86 -3.21 8.40
C ARG A 231 -39.85 -3.14 7.22
N ASP A 232 -39.59 -2.28 6.23
CA ASP A 232 -40.55 -1.97 5.15
C ASP A 232 -39.90 -2.23 3.79
N VAL A 233 -40.46 -3.17 3.02
CA VAL A 233 -39.99 -3.48 1.66
C VAL A 233 -40.16 -2.26 0.74
N GLY A 234 -39.04 -1.76 0.19
CA GLY A 234 -39.02 -0.79 -0.90
C GLY A 234 -38.78 0.68 -0.53
N ALA A 235 -38.99 1.09 0.73
CA ALA A 235 -38.79 2.50 1.12
C ALA A 235 -37.31 2.91 1.15
N ASP A 236 -36.44 1.99 1.59
CA ASP A 236 -35.00 2.24 1.81
C ASP A 236 -34.11 1.22 1.11
N GLU A 237 -34.59 0.63 0.01
CA GLU A 237 -33.92 -0.45 -0.71
C GLU A 237 -32.52 -0.07 -1.21
N THR A 238 -32.34 1.17 -1.67
CA THR A 238 -31.01 1.68 -2.08
C THR A 238 -30.05 1.74 -0.89
N ALA A 239 -30.51 2.26 0.25
CA ALA A 239 -29.68 2.38 1.46
C ALA A 239 -29.33 1.00 2.04
N ARG A 240 -30.29 0.06 2.03
CA ARG A 240 -30.07 -1.33 2.45
C ARG A 240 -29.03 -2.01 1.56
N ARG A 241 -29.19 -1.93 0.23
CA ARG A 241 -28.24 -2.53 -0.74
C ARG A 241 -26.85 -1.94 -0.62
N GLN A 242 -26.74 -0.62 -0.41
CA GLN A 242 -25.45 0.02 -0.21
C GLN A 242 -24.77 -0.52 1.04
N PHE A 243 -25.48 -0.56 2.18
CA PHE A 243 -24.92 -1.09 3.43
C PHE A 243 -24.50 -2.57 3.31
N GLU A 244 -25.33 -3.40 2.68
CA GLU A 244 -24.98 -4.82 2.42
C GLU A 244 -23.78 -4.97 1.49
N ALA A 245 -23.70 -4.16 0.43
CA ALA A 245 -22.55 -4.14 -0.47
C ALA A 245 -21.26 -3.68 0.24
N ASP A 246 -21.36 -2.67 1.10
CA ASP A 246 -20.25 -2.18 1.92
C ASP A 246 -19.76 -3.27 2.88
N LEU A 247 -20.67 -4.00 3.54
CA LEU A 247 -20.32 -5.14 4.41
C LEU A 247 -19.65 -6.29 3.63
N VAL A 248 -20.23 -6.70 2.50
CA VAL A 248 -19.64 -7.75 1.65
C VAL A 248 -18.26 -7.35 1.20
N THR A 249 -18.09 -6.11 0.72
CA THR A 249 -16.79 -5.58 0.29
C THR A 249 -15.81 -5.54 1.45
N TYR A 250 -16.24 -5.05 2.62
CA TYR A 250 -15.42 -4.99 3.82
C TYR A 250 -14.86 -6.38 4.18
N TYR A 251 -15.72 -7.39 4.33
CA TYR A 251 -15.26 -8.73 4.69
C TYR A 251 -14.43 -9.39 3.59
N ALA A 252 -14.79 -9.20 2.31
CA ALA A 252 -14.05 -9.77 1.19
C ALA A 252 -12.62 -9.20 1.09
N VAL A 253 -12.47 -7.88 1.16
CA VAL A 253 -11.17 -7.20 1.06
C VAL A 253 -10.28 -7.58 2.24
N HIS A 254 -10.78 -7.48 3.47
CA HIS A 254 -9.99 -7.76 4.66
C HIS A 254 -9.63 -9.25 4.79
N SER A 255 -10.56 -10.15 4.47
CA SER A 255 -10.25 -11.59 4.46
C SER A 255 -9.21 -11.93 3.41
N THR A 256 -9.32 -11.38 2.20
CA THR A 256 -8.35 -11.62 1.12
C THR A 256 -6.97 -11.09 1.49
N ARG A 257 -6.89 -9.86 2.01
CA ARG A 257 -5.63 -9.27 2.51
C ARG A 257 -5.02 -10.11 3.63
N ALA A 258 -5.82 -10.56 4.58
CA ALA A 258 -5.36 -11.41 5.68
C ALA A 258 -4.86 -12.78 5.19
N ASP A 259 -5.54 -13.40 4.22
CA ASP A 259 -5.11 -14.69 3.66
C ASP A 259 -3.81 -14.57 2.85
N VAL A 260 -3.61 -13.44 2.16
CA VAL A 260 -2.31 -13.12 1.52
C VAL A 260 -1.24 -12.92 2.59
N LEU A 261 -1.50 -12.08 3.60
CA LEU A 261 -0.55 -11.80 4.68
C LEU A 261 -0.18 -13.06 5.48
N ALA A 262 -1.12 -13.98 5.69
CA ALA A 262 -0.89 -15.22 6.41
C ALA A 262 0.25 -16.07 5.81
N LYS A 263 0.43 -16.03 4.48
CA LYS A 263 1.53 -16.72 3.79
C LYS A 263 2.88 -16.10 4.17
N TYR A 264 2.93 -14.78 4.28
CA TYR A 264 4.14 -14.06 4.69
C TYR A 264 4.43 -14.22 6.18
N VAL A 265 3.41 -14.20 7.04
CA VAL A 265 3.56 -14.50 8.47
C VAL A 265 4.12 -15.91 8.67
N TYR A 266 3.62 -16.91 7.93
CA TYR A 266 4.15 -18.26 7.98
C TYR A 266 5.61 -18.32 7.46
N GLY A 267 5.92 -17.59 6.40
CA GLY A 267 7.29 -17.45 5.88
C GLY A 267 8.26 -16.84 6.90
N VAL A 268 7.85 -15.79 7.62
CA VAL A 268 8.62 -15.19 8.71
C VAL A 268 8.84 -16.21 9.84
N SER A 269 7.79 -16.94 10.23
CA SER A 269 7.91 -17.99 11.24
C SER A 269 8.93 -19.07 10.85
N ALA A 270 8.87 -19.55 9.60
CA ALA A 270 9.82 -20.52 9.08
C ALA A 270 11.26 -19.98 9.03
N ALA A 271 11.44 -18.69 8.70
CA ALA A 271 12.74 -18.06 8.70
C ALA A 271 13.34 -17.98 10.11
N LEU A 272 12.55 -17.61 11.12
CA LEU A 272 12.96 -17.64 12.53
C LEU A 272 13.34 -19.06 12.98
N ALA A 273 12.56 -20.07 12.56
CA ALA A 273 12.87 -21.47 12.84
C ALA A 273 14.22 -21.90 12.21
N CYS A 274 14.49 -21.46 10.99
CA CYS A 274 15.76 -21.74 10.30
C CYS A 274 16.93 -21.04 10.98
N GLU A 275 16.75 -19.78 11.39
CA GLU A 275 17.76 -19.04 12.15
C GLU A 275 18.09 -19.76 13.47
N GLN A 276 17.08 -20.18 14.22
CA GLN A 276 17.27 -20.92 15.46
C GLN A 276 18.02 -22.24 15.22
N LYS A 277 17.60 -23.02 14.22
CA LYS A 277 18.30 -24.25 13.84
C LYS A 277 19.75 -24.00 13.41
N ALA A 278 20.03 -22.89 12.73
CA ALA A 278 21.38 -22.55 12.32
C ALA A 278 22.26 -22.19 13.53
N LYS A 279 21.70 -21.49 14.53
CA LYS A 279 22.37 -21.18 15.80
C LYS A 279 22.65 -22.42 16.64
N ASP A 280 21.72 -23.37 16.63
CA ASP A 280 21.84 -24.64 17.38
C ASP A 280 22.68 -25.69 16.64
N ALA A 281 23.09 -25.42 15.39
CA ALA A 281 23.86 -26.36 14.60
C ALA A 281 25.32 -26.41 15.09
N THR A 282 25.74 -27.57 15.59
CA THR A 282 27.14 -27.84 15.98
C THR A 282 28.04 -28.19 14.79
N ARG A 283 27.47 -28.21 13.58
CA ARG A 283 28.19 -28.57 12.35
C ARG A 283 27.77 -27.69 11.19
N VAL A 284 28.75 -27.31 10.38
CA VAL A 284 28.56 -26.61 9.10
C VAL A 284 29.12 -27.47 7.98
N ALA A 285 28.39 -27.56 6.87
CA ALA A 285 28.85 -28.23 5.66
C ALA A 285 29.01 -27.21 4.52
N LEU A 286 30.22 -27.08 3.98
CA LEU A 286 30.53 -26.25 2.83
C LEU A 286 30.82 -27.15 1.63
N THR A 287 30.01 -27.04 0.57
CA THR A 287 30.29 -27.75 -0.69
C THR A 287 30.95 -26.78 -1.67
N VAL A 288 32.20 -27.07 -2.02
CA VAL A 288 32.97 -26.23 -2.96
C VAL A 288 33.24 -26.98 -4.25
N PRO A 289 33.13 -26.31 -5.41
CA PRO A 289 33.63 -26.86 -6.66
C PRO A 289 35.15 -26.97 -6.57
N VAL A 290 35.69 -28.13 -6.93
CA VAL A 290 37.13 -28.32 -7.07
C VAL A 290 37.48 -28.34 -8.55
N PHE A 291 38.51 -27.58 -8.92
CA PHE A 291 39.10 -27.66 -10.25
C PHE A 291 40.26 -28.65 -10.18
N PRO A 292 40.09 -29.92 -10.58
CA PRO A 292 41.23 -30.79 -10.74
C PRO A 292 42.03 -30.25 -11.93
N GLY A 293 43.35 -30.08 -11.76
CA GLY A 293 44.27 -29.74 -12.85
C GLY A 293 44.43 -30.85 -13.90
N LEU A 294 43.43 -31.72 -14.07
CA LEU A 294 43.41 -32.89 -14.95
C LEU A 294 42.05 -32.96 -15.65
N ALA A 295 42.10 -33.12 -16.97
CA ALA A 295 40.93 -33.22 -17.83
C ALA A 295 39.98 -34.33 -17.36
N LEU A 296 38.75 -33.97 -17.04
CA LEU A 296 37.71 -34.93 -16.67
C LEU A 296 37.04 -35.47 -17.94
N PRO A 297 36.98 -36.79 -18.13
CA PRO A 297 36.10 -37.36 -19.13
C PRO A 297 34.67 -37.25 -18.58
N SER A 298 33.84 -36.43 -19.24
CA SER A 298 32.42 -36.12 -18.94
C SER A 298 32.16 -34.97 -17.93
N GLY A 299 32.01 -33.76 -18.48
CA GLY A 299 30.95 -32.75 -18.20
C GLY A 299 30.58 -32.26 -16.80
N GLY A 300 31.07 -32.84 -15.71
CA GLY A 300 30.74 -32.45 -14.34
C GLY A 300 31.84 -31.62 -13.68
N VAL A 301 31.47 -30.58 -12.93
CA VAL A 301 32.39 -29.92 -11.98
C VAL A 301 32.41 -30.79 -10.71
N PRO A 302 33.54 -31.44 -10.36
CA PRO A 302 33.61 -32.24 -9.15
C PRO A 302 33.50 -31.32 -7.94
N THR A 303 32.84 -31.80 -6.89
CA THR A 303 32.64 -31.06 -5.65
C THR A 303 33.26 -31.79 -4.48
N VAL A 304 33.75 -31.04 -3.50
CA VAL A 304 34.15 -31.56 -2.19
C VAL A 304 33.28 -30.91 -1.13
N THR A 305 32.72 -31.72 -0.23
CA THR A 305 31.98 -31.24 0.94
C THR A 305 32.91 -31.28 2.15
N VAL A 306 33.24 -30.11 2.70
CA VAL A 306 33.96 -29.97 3.96
C VAL A 306 32.94 -29.84 5.07
N VAL A 307 33.01 -30.72 6.07
CA VAL A 307 32.19 -30.63 7.28
C VAL A 307 33.07 -30.15 8.41
N VAL A 308 32.71 -29.01 8.99
CA VAL A 308 33.34 -28.46 10.19
C VAL A 308 32.40 -28.73 11.37
N SER A 309 32.91 -29.31 12.44
CA SER A 309 32.18 -29.52 13.69
C SER A 309 32.89 -28.80 14.83
N GLU A 310 32.14 -28.14 15.70
CA GLU A 310 32.64 -27.73 17.02
C GLU A 310 32.91 -28.94 17.93
#